data_AF-A0A9X2EG45-F1
#
_entry.id   AF-A0A9X2EG45-F1
#
_cell.length_a   1.000
_cell.length_b   1.000
_cell.length_c   1.000
_cell.angle_alpha   90.00
_cell.angle_beta   90.00
_cell.angle_gamma   90.00
#
_symmetry.space_group_name_H-M   'P 1'
#
loop_
_entity.id
_entity.type
_entity.pdbx_description
1 polymer ?
#
loop_
_entity_poly.entity_id
_entity_poly.type
_entity_poly.pdbx_seq_one_letter_code
_entity_poly.pdbx_strand_id
1 'polypeptide(L)'
;MISFKESERTKAAREKIGMASKDTTAWGFNTHPRKILALSIYALSAYSVGALLRLFSPVDWLAILGLLLIASAAFATVPIWSSRVYKIASNEKIKLDEFELQMRLRSITSAYQGVAVVVVLFMGYLMIANDVGLWLPNVADHLNGFFWGFMLYVLILPVLILSWKLRDIEAE
;
A
#
# COMPACT_ATOMS: atom_id res chain seq x y z
N MET A 1 26.45 15.63 -26.21
CA MET A 1 25.24 16.42 -26.57
C MET A 1 23.92 15.82 -26.05
N ILE A 2 23.84 14.51 -25.79
CA ILE A 2 22.61 13.84 -25.28
C ILE A 2 22.32 14.20 -23.81
N SER A 3 23.35 14.31 -22.96
CA SER A 3 23.22 14.62 -21.52
C SER A 3 22.59 15.99 -21.21
N PHE A 4 22.81 17.00 -22.06
CA PHE A 4 22.26 18.35 -21.83
C PHE A 4 20.74 18.39 -21.99
N LYS A 5 20.21 17.63 -22.96
CA LYS A 5 18.77 17.57 -23.26
C LYS A 5 17.97 16.87 -22.16
N GLU A 6 18.62 15.98 -21.41
CA GLU A 6 18.05 15.24 -20.29
C GLU A 6 18.00 16.09 -19.00
N SER A 7 19.02 16.92 -18.79
CA SER A 7 19.07 17.95 -17.74
C SER A 7 17.96 19.01 -17.89
N GLU A 8 17.66 19.45 -19.12
CA GLU A 8 16.58 20.44 -19.31
C GLU A 8 15.19 19.85 -19.13
N ARG A 9 14.97 18.60 -19.52
CA ARG A 9 13.70 17.89 -19.31
C ARG A 9 13.40 17.69 -17.83
N THR A 10 14.42 17.36 -17.03
CA THR A 10 14.29 17.18 -15.59
C THR A 10 14.03 18.52 -14.87
N LYS A 11 14.68 19.62 -15.29
CA LYS A 11 14.36 20.96 -14.78
C LYS A 11 12.93 21.40 -15.09
N ALA A 12 12.49 21.23 -16.33
CA ALA A 12 11.13 21.62 -16.74
C ALA A 12 10.05 20.79 -16.00
N ALA A 13 10.32 19.51 -15.75
CA ALA A 13 9.44 18.66 -14.94
C ALA A 13 9.37 19.14 -13.47
N ARG A 14 10.52 19.49 -12.86
CA ARG A 14 10.57 20.03 -11.49
C ARG A 14 9.80 21.33 -11.34
N GLU A 15 9.91 22.23 -12.31
CA GLU A 15 9.23 23.52 -12.28
C GLU A 15 7.70 23.36 -12.40
N LYS A 16 7.24 22.45 -13.28
CA LYS A 16 5.81 22.10 -13.37
C LYS A 16 5.27 21.47 -12.09
N ILE A 17 6.03 20.58 -11.45
CA ILE A 17 5.65 19.98 -10.16
C ILE A 17 5.54 21.07 -9.08
N GLY A 18 6.47 22.03 -9.05
CA GLY A 18 6.44 23.17 -8.13
C GLY A 18 5.25 24.11 -8.36
N MET A 19 4.82 24.32 -9.60
CA MET A 19 3.64 25.14 -9.90
C MET A 19 2.31 24.41 -9.66
N ALA A 20 2.20 23.12 -10.02
CA ALA A 20 1.01 22.31 -9.71
C ALA A 20 0.79 22.12 -8.20
N SER A 21 1.84 22.28 -7.40
CA SER A 21 1.77 22.31 -5.94
C SER A 21 1.10 23.57 -5.37
N LYS A 22 1.03 24.70 -6.12
CA LYS A 22 0.48 25.96 -5.59
C LYS A 22 -1.04 26.08 -5.72
N ASP A 23 -1.64 25.44 -6.73
CA ASP A 23 -3.10 25.51 -6.96
C ASP A 23 -3.90 24.42 -6.22
N THR A 24 -3.23 23.52 -5.50
CA THR A 24 -3.84 22.34 -4.85
C THR A 24 -4.18 22.53 -3.36
N THR A 25 -4.25 23.78 -2.89
CA THR A 25 -4.60 24.14 -1.50
C THR A 25 -6.07 23.87 -1.11
N ALA A 26 -6.92 23.38 -2.02
CA ALA A 26 -8.35 23.32 -1.73
C ALA A 26 -8.79 22.13 -0.84
N TRP A 27 -8.32 20.88 -0.98
CA TRP A 27 -9.00 19.75 -0.29
C TRP A 27 -8.18 18.47 -0.01
N GLY A 28 -6.89 18.57 0.33
CA GLY A 28 -6.13 17.40 0.79
C GLY A 28 -5.03 17.79 1.77
N PHE A 29 -4.89 17.03 2.87
CA PHE A 29 -3.71 17.17 3.71
C PHE A 29 -2.48 16.98 2.82
N ASN A 30 -1.60 17.97 2.76
CA ASN A 30 -0.31 17.90 2.08
C ASN A 30 0.62 16.95 2.88
N THR A 31 0.28 15.67 2.91
CA THR A 31 1.03 14.64 3.60
C THR A 31 2.20 14.23 2.72
N HIS A 32 3.40 14.54 3.18
CA HIS A 32 4.66 14.14 2.55
C HIS A 32 4.65 12.63 2.22
N PRO A 33 5.07 12.21 1.01
CA PRO A 33 5.07 10.80 0.59
C PRO A 33 5.75 9.85 1.58
N ARG A 34 6.81 10.30 2.27
CA ARG A 34 7.49 9.54 3.33
C ARG A 34 6.57 9.12 4.47
N LYS A 35 5.65 9.99 4.89
CA LYS A 35 4.69 9.69 5.96
C LYS A 35 3.66 8.65 5.49
N ILE A 36 3.18 8.78 4.25
CA ILE A 36 2.24 7.82 3.66
C ILE A 36 2.88 6.45 3.47
N LEU A 37 4.14 6.42 3.06
CA LEU A 37 4.92 5.18 2.97
C LEU A 37 5.01 4.51 4.34
N ALA A 38 5.43 5.24 5.38
CA ALA A 38 5.55 4.70 6.73
C ALA A 38 4.20 4.19 7.28
N LEU A 39 3.12 4.95 7.07
CA LEU A 39 1.77 4.55 7.47
C LEU A 39 1.28 3.32 6.71
N SER A 40 1.59 3.21 5.43
CA SER A 40 1.22 2.05 4.61
C SER A 40 1.97 0.79 5.06
N ILE A 41 3.27 0.90 5.35
CA ILE A 41 4.07 -0.20 5.93
C ILE A 41 3.51 -0.59 7.29
N TYR A 42 3.23 0.39 8.15
CA TYR A 42 2.63 0.17 9.47
C TYR A 42 1.29 -0.56 9.35
N ALA A 43 0.35 -0.07 8.54
CA ALA A 43 -0.97 -0.67 8.39
C ALA A 43 -0.88 -2.14 7.93
N LEU A 44 -0.06 -2.43 6.92
CA LEU A 44 0.11 -3.79 6.40
C LEU A 44 0.78 -4.73 7.42
N SER A 45 1.86 -4.28 8.06
CA SER A 45 2.59 -5.09 9.04
C SER A 45 1.81 -5.28 10.34
N ALA A 46 1.20 -4.21 10.88
CA ALA A 46 0.37 -4.26 12.09
C ALA A 46 -0.84 -5.17 11.90
N TYR A 47 -1.50 -5.13 10.74
CA TYR A 47 -2.58 -6.06 10.45
C TYR A 47 -2.07 -7.51 10.43
N SER A 48 -0.99 -7.80 9.69
CA SER A 48 -0.44 -9.15 9.60
C SER A 48 -0.02 -9.70 10.97
N VAL A 49 0.69 -8.90 11.77
CA VAL A 49 1.11 -9.28 13.13
C VAL A 49 -0.10 -9.46 14.04
N GLY A 50 -1.08 -8.57 13.97
CA GLY A 50 -2.28 -8.64 14.81
C GLY A 50 -3.15 -9.86 14.49
N ALA A 51 -3.27 -10.19 13.20
CA ALA A 51 -3.96 -11.39 12.73
C ALA A 51 -3.24 -12.66 13.21
N LEU A 52 -1.90 -12.73 13.09
CA LEU A 52 -1.12 -13.87 13.58
C LEU A 52 -1.20 -14.02 15.10
N LEU A 53 -1.11 -12.92 15.84
CA LEU A 53 -1.28 -12.93 17.30
C LEU A 53 -2.66 -13.47 17.68
N ARG A 54 -3.72 -12.99 17.03
CA ARG A 54 -5.08 -13.50 17.29
C ARG A 54 -5.23 -14.98 16.95
N LEU A 55 -4.59 -15.43 15.87
CA LEU A 55 -4.71 -16.79 15.34
C LEU A 55 -3.97 -17.84 16.18
N PHE A 56 -2.77 -17.50 16.66
CA PHE A 56 -1.88 -18.43 17.35
C PHE A 56 -1.77 -18.15 18.84
N SER A 57 -2.56 -17.23 19.39
CA SER A 57 -2.49 -16.92 20.82
C SER A 57 -3.09 -18.05 21.66
N PRO A 58 -2.33 -18.61 22.62
CA PRO A 58 -2.88 -19.50 23.65
C PRO A 58 -3.47 -18.73 24.84
N VAL A 59 -3.34 -17.40 24.89
CA VAL A 59 -3.75 -16.57 26.05
C VAL A 59 -4.69 -15.43 25.62
N ASP A 60 -5.75 -15.21 26.37
CA ASP A 60 -6.80 -14.25 25.99
C ASP A 60 -6.29 -12.81 25.83
N TRP A 61 -5.36 -12.35 26.67
CA TRP A 61 -4.85 -10.98 26.58
C TRP A 61 -4.03 -10.72 25.31
N LEU A 62 -3.33 -11.73 24.79
CA LEU A 62 -2.59 -11.66 23.52
C LEU A 62 -3.57 -11.56 22.34
N ALA A 63 -4.72 -12.23 22.42
CA ALA A 63 -5.77 -12.10 21.41
C ALA A 63 -6.38 -10.68 21.40
N ILE A 64 -6.57 -10.08 22.58
CA ILE A 64 -7.00 -8.68 22.72
C ILE A 64 -5.95 -7.73 22.11
N LEU A 65 -4.67 -7.95 22.40
CA LEU A 65 -3.59 -7.16 21.80
C LEU A 65 -3.58 -7.28 20.27
N GLY A 66 -3.80 -8.49 19.74
CA GLY A 66 -3.94 -8.72 18.29
C GLY A 66 -5.09 -7.92 17.68
N LEU A 67 -6.25 -7.88 18.35
CA LEU A 67 -7.40 -7.08 17.93
C LEU A 67 -7.11 -5.57 17.96
N LEU A 68 -6.45 -5.08 19.01
CA LEU A 68 -6.04 -3.67 19.10
C LEU A 68 -5.08 -3.30 17.97
N LEU A 69 -4.16 -4.20 17.62
CA LEU A 69 -3.22 -3.97 16.53
C LEU A 69 -3.93 -3.95 15.17
N ILE A 70 -4.87 -4.86 14.92
CA ILE A 70 -5.74 -4.84 13.73
C ILE A 70 -6.55 -3.53 13.66
N ALA A 71 -7.14 -3.11 14.78
CA ALA A 71 -7.90 -1.87 14.85
C ALA A 71 -6.99 -0.67 14.54
N SER A 72 -5.79 -0.62 15.12
CA SER A 72 -4.82 0.45 14.85
C SER A 72 -4.37 0.50 13.39
N ALA A 73 -4.24 -0.66 12.74
CA ALA A 73 -3.93 -0.75 11.32
C ALA A 73 -5.06 -0.15 10.47
N ALA A 74 -6.32 -0.46 10.83
CA ALA A 74 -7.49 0.13 10.19
C ALA A 74 -7.54 1.66 10.40
N PHE A 75 -7.26 2.14 11.61
CA PHE A 75 -7.19 3.59 11.87
C PHE A 75 -6.07 4.28 11.09
N ALA A 76 -4.93 3.62 10.88
CA ALA A 76 -3.83 4.15 10.09
C ALA A 76 -4.18 4.30 8.59
N THR A 77 -5.22 3.63 8.08
CA THR A 77 -5.66 3.80 6.69
C THR A 77 -6.42 5.09 6.44
N VAL A 78 -7.07 5.66 7.46
CA VAL A 78 -7.82 6.92 7.37
C VAL A 78 -6.97 8.06 6.80
N PRO A 79 -5.78 8.38 7.35
CA PRO A 79 -4.92 9.41 6.77
C PRO A 79 -4.37 9.02 5.38
N ILE A 80 -4.23 7.72 5.08
CA ILE A 80 -3.82 7.25 3.75
C ILE A 80 -4.90 7.59 2.73
N TRP A 81 -6.16 7.29 2.99
CA TRP A 81 -7.28 7.58 2.09
C TRP A 81 -7.49 9.08 1.85
N SER A 82 -7.21 9.92 2.84
CA SER A 82 -7.28 11.37 2.68
C SER A 82 -6.10 11.95 1.87
N SER A 83 -5.02 11.19 1.70
CA SER A 83 -3.78 11.67 1.09
C SER A 83 -3.88 11.90 -0.43
N ARG A 84 -3.04 12.81 -0.94
CA ARG A 84 -2.87 13.01 -2.38
C ARG A 84 -2.40 11.75 -3.10
N VAL A 85 -1.54 10.95 -2.46
CA VAL A 85 -0.99 9.72 -3.05
C VAL A 85 -2.11 8.72 -3.32
N TYR A 86 -3.04 8.55 -2.37
CA TYR A 86 -4.22 7.71 -2.57
C TYR A 86 -5.07 8.22 -3.73
N LYS A 87 -5.33 9.53 -3.78
CA LYS A 87 -6.07 10.16 -4.87
C LYS A 87 -5.42 9.92 -6.24
N ILE A 88 -4.09 9.99 -6.36
CA ILE A 88 -3.40 9.66 -7.62
C ILE A 88 -3.61 8.19 -7.99
N ALA A 89 -3.57 7.29 -7.01
CA ALA A 89 -3.80 5.87 -7.25
C ALA A 89 -5.26 5.56 -7.64
N SER A 90 -6.24 6.27 -7.06
CA SER A 90 -7.67 5.95 -7.16
C SER A 90 -8.48 6.79 -8.15
N ASN A 91 -8.12 8.06 -8.40
CA ASN A 91 -8.94 9.01 -9.15
C ASN A 91 -9.11 8.65 -10.64
N GLU A 92 -10.09 9.29 -11.28
CA GLU A 92 -10.31 9.21 -12.72
C GLU A 92 -9.15 9.79 -13.54
N LYS A 93 -8.84 9.16 -14.68
CA LYS A 93 -7.68 9.49 -15.54
C LYS A 93 -7.67 10.95 -16.02
N ILE A 94 -8.84 11.55 -16.20
CA ILE A 94 -9.02 12.89 -16.79
C ILE A 94 -8.41 14.00 -15.90
N LYS A 95 -8.23 13.74 -14.60
CA LYS A 95 -7.71 14.71 -13.64
C LYS A 95 -6.20 14.57 -13.38
N LEU A 96 -5.53 13.64 -14.04
CA LEU A 96 -4.11 13.33 -13.81
C LEU A 96 -3.26 13.87 -14.97
N ASP A 97 -2.11 14.42 -14.63
CA ASP A 97 -1.06 14.71 -15.63
C ASP A 97 -0.52 13.40 -16.22
N GLU A 98 0.07 13.44 -17.43
CA GLU A 98 0.60 12.27 -18.13
C GLU A 98 1.66 11.55 -17.28
N PHE A 99 2.48 12.31 -16.56
CA PHE A 99 3.46 11.76 -15.62
C PHE A 99 2.79 11.00 -14.45
N GLU A 100 1.78 11.59 -13.81
CA GLU A 100 1.04 10.96 -12.72
C GLU A 100 0.30 9.70 -13.20
N LEU A 101 -0.24 9.74 -14.42
CA LEU A 101 -0.90 8.59 -15.06
C LEU A 101 0.07 7.42 -15.27
N GLN A 102 1.27 7.68 -15.81
CA GLN A 102 2.28 6.64 -16.00
C GLN A 102 2.76 6.04 -14.67
N MET A 103 2.97 6.88 -13.65
CA MET A 103 3.34 6.41 -12.31
C MET A 103 2.24 5.54 -11.70
N ARG A 104 0.98 5.93 -11.84
CA ARG A 104 -0.17 5.14 -11.40
C ARG A 104 -0.19 3.78 -12.08
N LEU A 105 -0.13 3.74 -13.42
CA LEU A 105 -0.17 2.50 -14.18
C LEU A 105 0.94 1.54 -13.74
N ARG A 106 2.19 2.02 -13.67
CA ARG A 106 3.33 1.21 -13.21
C ARG A 106 3.11 0.69 -11.79
N SER A 107 2.56 1.49 -10.90
CA SER A 107 2.34 1.11 -9.50
C SER A 107 1.21 0.08 -9.35
N ILE A 108 0.12 0.23 -10.10
CA ILE A 108 -0.97 -0.76 -10.15
C ILE A 108 -0.46 -2.09 -10.72
N THR A 109 0.30 -2.06 -11.83
CA THR A 109 0.88 -3.29 -12.41
C THR A 109 1.81 -3.98 -11.42
N SER A 110 2.68 -3.23 -10.75
CA SER A 110 3.60 -3.78 -9.74
C SER A 110 2.83 -4.38 -8.55
N ALA A 111 1.78 -3.70 -8.08
CA ALA A 111 0.94 -4.18 -7.00
C ALA A 111 0.20 -5.47 -7.38
N TYR A 112 -0.39 -5.50 -8.59
CA TYR A 112 -1.06 -6.68 -9.11
C TYR A 112 -0.12 -7.88 -9.21
N GLN A 113 1.09 -7.69 -9.74
CA GLN A 113 2.11 -8.74 -9.80
C GLN A 113 2.49 -9.24 -8.40
N GLY A 114 2.69 -8.33 -7.44
CA GLY A 114 2.98 -8.68 -6.06
C GLY A 114 1.85 -9.52 -5.42
N VAL A 115 0.60 -9.09 -5.58
CA VAL A 115 -0.56 -9.84 -5.09
C VAL A 115 -0.67 -11.20 -5.77
N ALA A 116 -0.47 -11.27 -7.09
CA ALA A 116 -0.52 -12.53 -7.82
C ALA A 116 0.51 -13.54 -7.31
N VAL A 117 1.75 -13.10 -7.06
CA VAL A 117 2.80 -13.96 -6.47
C VAL A 117 2.37 -14.47 -5.09
N VAL A 118 1.86 -13.60 -4.23
CA VAL A 118 1.38 -14.00 -2.89
C VAL A 118 0.24 -15.00 -2.97
N VAL A 119 -0.72 -14.80 -3.88
CA VAL A 119 -1.84 -15.72 -4.09
C VAL A 119 -1.34 -17.09 -4.57
N VAL A 120 -0.41 -17.13 -5.53
CA VAL A 120 0.17 -18.39 -6.02
C VAL A 120 0.92 -19.13 -4.90
N LEU A 121 1.73 -18.41 -4.11
CA LEU A 121 2.42 -18.99 -2.96
C LEU A 121 1.44 -19.51 -1.91
N PHE A 122 0.35 -18.79 -1.65
CA PHE A 122 -0.69 -19.21 -0.72
C PHE A 122 -1.42 -20.47 -1.21
N MET A 123 -1.78 -20.54 -2.49
CA MET A 123 -2.38 -21.74 -3.08
C MET A 123 -1.41 -22.94 -3.01
N GLY A 124 -0.14 -22.73 -3.33
CA GLY A 124 0.90 -23.75 -3.21
C GLY A 124 1.06 -24.24 -1.76
N TYR A 125 1.01 -23.32 -0.78
CA TYR A 125 1.00 -23.67 0.64
C TYR A 125 -0.20 -24.55 0.98
N LEU A 126 -1.43 -24.18 0.58
CA LEU A 126 -2.63 -24.95 0.90
C LEU A 126 -2.59 -26.37 0.30
N MET A 127 -2.05 -26.52 -0.91
CA MET A 127 -1.88 -27.84 -1.54
C MET A 127 -0.95 -28.75 -0.74
N ILE A 128 0.20 -28.23 -0.30
CA ILE A 128 1.19 -29.02 0.45
C ILE A 128 0.74 -29.24 1.90
N ALA A 129 0.11 -28.23 2.51
CA ALA A 129 -0.26 -28.23 3.91
C ALA A 129 -1.24 -29.35 4.26
N ASN A 130 -2.18 -29.65 3.36
CA ASN A 130 -3.12 -30.74 3.53
C ASN A 130 -2.44 -32.11 3.63
N ASP A 131 -1.41 -32.34 2.82
CA ASP A 131 -0.74 -33.65 2.74
C ASP A 131 0.27 -33.86 3.87
N VAL A 132 0.90 -32.78 4.35
CA VAL A 132 1.95 -32.82 5.38
C VAL A 132 1.40 -32.55 6.79
N GLY A 133 0.09 -32.30 6.92
CA GLY A 133 -0.54 -31.99 8.22
C GLY A 133 -0.11 -30.63 8.78
N LEU A 134 0.21 -29.66 7.92
CA LEU A 134 0.45 -28.29 8.34
C LEU A 134 -0.85 -27.58 8.69
N TRP A 135 -0.73 -26.42 9.34
CA TRP A 135 -1.90 -25.64 9.75
C TRP A 135 -2.73 -25.18 8.54
N LEU A 136 -4.05 -25.39 8.61
CA LEU A 136 -5.00 -24.97 7.59
C LEU A 136 -6.11 -24.08 8.19
N PRO A 137 -6.57 -23.04 7.48
CA PRO A 137 -7.71 -22.26 7.91
C PRO A 137 -9.00 -23.07 7.76
N ASN A 138 -9.43 -23.70 8.84
CA ASN A 138 -10.61 -24.57 8.90
C ASN A 138 -11.82 -23.96 9.63
N VAL A 139 -11.67 -22.77 10.22
CA VAL A 139 -12.74 -22.06 10.94
C VAL A 139 -13.04 -20.73 10.25
N ALA A 140 -14.30 -20.29 10.30
CA ALA A 140 -14.74 -19.03 9.72
C ALA A 140 -13.88 -17.83 10.16
N ASP A 141 -13.44 -17.80 11.43
CA ASP A 141 -12.58 -16.75 11.95
C ASP A 141 -11.22 -16.67 11.26
N HIS A 142 -10.63 -17.82 10.91
CA HIS A 142 -9.35 -17.87 10.19
C HIS A 142 -9.52 -17.26 8.80
N LEU A 143 -10.59 -17.67 8.09
CA LEU A 143 -10.91 -17.17 6.76
C LEU A 143 -11.23 -15.67 6.77
N ASN A 144 -11.91 -15.19 7.82
CA ASN A 144 -12.22 -13.78 8.01
C ASN A 144 -10.93 -12.93 8.13
N GLY A 145 -9.96 -13.42 8.91
CA GLY A 145 -8.64 -12.78 9.03
C GLY A 145 -7.89 -12.68 7.69
N PHE A 146 -7.91 -13.75 6.88
CA PHE A 146 -7.33 -13.74 5.54
C PHE A 146 -8.08 -12.79 4.59
N PHE A 147 -9.41 -12.80 4.62
CA PHE A 147 -10.24 -11.97 3.75
C PHE A 147 -9.96 -10.48 3.96
N TRP A 148 -10.04 -10.00 5.21
CA TRP A 148 -9.78 -8.59 5.52
C TRP A 148 -8.33 -8.20 5.27
N GLY A 149 -7.38 -9.11 5.53
CA GLY A 149 -5.98 -8.89 5.22
C GLY A 149 -5.77 -8.72 3.73
N PHE A 150 -6.29 -9.65 2.94
CA PHE A 150 -6.21 -9.59 1.48
C PHE A 150 -6.81 -8.29 0.94
N MET A 151 -8.00 -7.90 1.40
CA MET A 151 -8.63 -6.62 1.04
C MET A 151 -7.76 -5.42 1.38
N LEU A 152 -7.17 -5.40 2.59
CA LEU A 152 -6.28 -4.33 3.02
C LEU A 152 -5.03 -4.24 2.12
N TYR A 153 -4.41 -5.38 1.80
CA TYR A 153 -3.26 -5.43 0.91
C TYR A 153 -3.60 -4.93 -0.50
N VAL A 154 -4.71 -5.39 -1.09
CA VAL A 154 -5.12 -4.96 -2.43
C VAL A 154 -5.35 -3.45 -2.50
N LEU A 155 -5.94 -2.85 -1.45
CA LEU A 155 -6.23 -1.42 -1.40
C LEU A 155 -4.98 -0.56 -1.16
N ILE A 156 -4.08 -0.98 -0.28
CA ILE A 156 -2.93 -0.17 0.16
C ILE A 156 -1.70 -0.38 -0.73
N LEU A 157 -1.50 -1.56 -1.30
CA LEU A 157 -0.27 -1.89 -2.02
C LEU A 157 0.05 -0.95 -3.20
N PRO A 158 -0.90 -0.52 -4.04
CA PRO A 158 -0.61 0.47 -5.09
C PRO A 158 -0.14 1.81 -4.52
N VAL A 159 -0.70 2.22 -3.37
CA VAL A 159 -0.36 3.47 -2.67
C VAL A 159 1.01 3.37 -2.02
N LEU A 160 1.34 2.22 -1.42
CA LEU A 160 2.65 1.92 -0.88
C LEU A 160 3.72 2.06 -1.98
N ILE A 161 3.55 1.37 -3.10
CA ILE A 161 4.50 1.39 -4.22
C ILE A 161 4.63 2.79 -4.82
N LEU A 162 3.50 3.50 -4.97
CA LEU A 162 3.52 4.88 -5.49
C LEU A 162 4.23 5.84 -4.54
N SER A 163 3.96 5.74 -3.23
CA SER A 163 4.61 6.58 -2.20
C SER A 163 6.12 6.36 -2.13
N TRP A 164 6.57 5.12 -2.35
CA TRP A 164 7.99 4.80 -2.46
C TRP A 164 8.60 5.52 -3.67
N LYS A 165 8.03 5.36 -4.86
CA LYS A 165 8.55 5.99 -6.09
C LYS A 165 8.60 7.51 -5.98
N LEU A 166 7.54 8.12 -5.44
CA LEU A 166 7.49 9.57 -5.21
C LEU A 166 8.58 10.04 -4.22
N ARG A 167 8.82 9.29 -3.15
CA ARG A 167 9.89 9.60 -2.20
C ARG A 167 11.26 9.60 -2.86
N ASP A 168 11.53 8.62 -3.72
CA ASP A 168 12.85 8.48 -4.36
C ASP A 168 13.10 9.66 -5.31
N ILE A 169 12.06 10.11 -6.04
CA ILE A 169 12.13 11.31 -6.89
C ILE A 169 12.39 12.59 -6.07
N GLU A 170 11.82 12.70 -4.85
CA GLU A 170 12.07 13.85 -3.95
C GLU A 170 13.48 13.86 -3.35
N ALA A 171 14.20 12.74 -3.38
CA ALA A 171 15.54 12.62 -2.83
C ALA A 171 16.66 12.96 -3.83
N GLU A 172 16.36 12.97 -5.13
CA GLU A 172 17.22 13.36 -6.24
C GLU A 172 17.14 14.87 -6.53
#